data_AF-A0A257EDK5-F1
#
_entry.id   AF-A0A257EDK5-F1
#
_cell.length_a   1.000
_cell.length_b   1.000
_cell.length_c   1.000
_cell.angle_alpha   90.00
_cell.angle_beta   90.00
_cell.angle_gamma   90.00
#
_symmetry.space_group_name_H-M   'P 1'
#
loop_
_entity.id
_entity.type
_entity.pdbx_description
1 polymer ?
#
loop_
_entity_poly.entity_id
_entity_poly.type
_entity_poly.pdbx_seq_one_letter_code
_entity_poly.pdbx_strand_id
1 'polypeptide(L)'
;MHLLGHHPPDKTTAHFRNRGFTLTELLISLALMAVLAALALPAYQQQQRQTRRIDGQAALLQLQMDQIRWRSAHDQHADALSTLGWTTDRSSQAHYQLRITLADADGFTLEATPLGAQSADVQCAPLRLTWQEPANALLSAGPHLSGDPDRCWKK
;
A
#
# COMPACT_ATOMS: atom_id res chain seq x y z
N MET A 1 22.51 68.89 -60.69
CA MET A 1 21.70 68.46 -59.53
C MET A 1 21.39 66.98 -59.67
N HIS A 2 22.23 66.15 -59.07
CA HIS A 2 22.10 64.68 -59.03
C HIS A 2 21.22 64.34 -57.83
N LEU A 3 20.04 63.75 -58.06
CA LEU A 3 19.18 63.20 -57.01
C LEU A 3 19.50 61.71 -56.87
N LEU A 4 20.28 61.35 -55.85
CA LEU A 4 20.51 59.98 -55.44
C LEU A 4 19.26 59.46 -54.73
N GLY A 5 18.51 58.57 -55.38
CA GLY A 5 17.41 57.83 -54.76
C GLY A 5 17.95 56.80 -53.77
N HIS A 6 17.74 57.04 -52.47
CA HIS A 6 18.07 56.09 -51.41
C HIS A 6 16.96 55.03 -51.34
N HIS A 7 17.27 53.79 -51.75
CA HIS A 7 16.39 52.65 -51.55
C HIS A 7 16.57 52.14 -50.10
N PRO A 8 15.51 51.93 -49.31
CA PRO A 8 15.62 51.31 -47.99
C PRO A 8 15.88 49.79 -48.13
N PRO A 9 16.59 49.16 -47.18
CA PRO A 9 16.78 47.71 -47.18
C PRO A 9 15.46 47.00 -46.85
N ASP A 10 15.13 46.00 -47.66
CA ASP A 10 13.94 45.17 -47.50
C ASP A 10 14.05 44.33 -46.22
N LYS A 11 13.11 44.51 -45.29
CA LYS A 11 13.07 43.77 -44.03
C LYS A 11 12.45 42.41 -44.29
N THR A 12 13.27 41.44 -44.69
CA THR A 12 12.86 40.02 -44.75
C THR A 12 12.58 39.54 -43.32
N THR A 13 11.32 39.65 -42.91
CA THR A 13 10.83 39.11 -41.65
C THR A 13 10.75 37.59 -41.78
N ALA A 14 11.67 36.89 -41.12
CA ALA A 14 11.63 35.44 -41.02
C ALA A 14 10.39 35.03 -40.22
N HIS A 15 9.33 34.62 -40.92
CA HIS A 15 8.16 33.99 -40.31
C HIS A 15 8.58 32.65 -39.70
N PHE A 16 8.78 32.62 -38.38
CA PHE A 16 8.76 31.37 -37.63
C PHE A 16 7.36 30.77 -37.76
N ARG A 17 7.24 29.75 -38.60
CA ARG A 17 5.99 29.02 -38.77
C ARG A 17 5.72 28.27 -37.46
N ASN A 18 4.77 28.76 -36.67
CA ASN A 18 4.28 28.05 -35.49
C ASN A 18 3.74 26.69 -35.94
N ARG A 19 4.50 25.63 -35.67
CA ARG A 19 4.08 24.25 -35.89
C ARG A 19 3.15 23.87 -34.74
N GLY A 20 1.85 23.85 -35.02
CA GLY A 20 0.85 23.29 -34.11
C GLY A 20 0.87 21.76 -34.16
N PHE A 21 0.41 21.13 -33.08
CA PHE A 21 0.18 19.68 -33.04
C PHE A 21 -0.97 19.30 -33.96
N THR A 22 -0.82 18.17 -34.67
CA THR A 22 -1.89 17.63 -35.51
C THR A 22 -2.87 16.79 -34.66
N LEU A 23 -4.13 16.69 -35.11
CA LEU A 23 -5.12 15.83 -34.48
C LEU A 23 -4.65 14.37 -34.45
N THR A 24 -4.00 13.91 -35.52
CA THR A 24 -3.46 12.54 -35.62
C THR A 24 -2.32 12.30 -34.65
N GLU A 25 -1.45 13.27 -34.42
CA GLU A 25 -0.36 13.17 -33.44
C GLU A 25 -0.87 13.07 -32.00
N LEU A 26 -1.93 13.81 -31.67
CA LEU A 26 -2.60 13.69 -30.38
C LEU A 26 -3.23 12.30 -30.21
N LEU A 27 -3.91 11.78 -31.22
CA LEU A 27 -4.52 10.45 -31.17
C LEU A 27 -3.49 9.34 -30.99
N ILE A 28 -2.36 9.41 -31.70
CA ILE A 28 -1.26 8.46 -31.53
C ILE A 28 -0.66 8.56 -30.13
N SER A 29 -0.43 9.78 -29.63
CA SER A 29 0.09 9.99 -28.27
C SER A 29 -0.85 9.45 -27.19
N LEU A 30 -2.16 9.67 -27.33
CA LEU A 30 -3.18 9.12 -26.44
C LEU A 30 -3.23 7.59 -26.48
N ALA A 31 -3.12 7.01 -27.68
CA ALA A 31 -3.08 5.56 -27.83
C ALA A 31 -1.87 4.95 -27.10
N LEU A 32 -0.69 5.58 -27.21
CA LEU A 32 0.50 5.13 -26.49
C LEU A 32 0.35 5.29 -24.97
N MET A 33 -0.19 6.42 -24.50
CA MET A 33 -0.42 6.65 -23.07
C MET A 33 -1.40 5.62 -22.48
N ALA A 34 -2.46 5.26 -23.22
CA ALA A 34 -3.42 4.25 -22.76
C ALA A 34 -2.77 2.87 -22.55
N VAL A 35 -1.90 2.45 -23.47
CA VAL A 35 -1.15 1.19 -23.34
C VAL A 35 -0.22 1.21 -22.13
N LEU A 36 0.52 2.31 -21.92
CA LEU A 36 1.41 2.45 -20.76
C LEU A 36 0.62 2.44 -19.44
N ALA A 37 -0.49 3.16 -19.38
CA ALA A 37 -1.35 3.22 -18.19
C ALA A 37 -1.92 1.84 -17.82
N ALA A 38 -2.33 1.04 -18.82
CA ALA A 38 -2.85 -0.31 -18.60
C ALA A 38 -1.84 -1.24 -17.91
N LEU A 39 -0.54 -1.05 -18.15
CA LEU A 39 0.53 -1.82 -17.51
C LEU A 39 0.96 -1.21 -16.17
N ALA A 40 1.10 0.11 -16.11
CA ALA A 40 1.65 0.82 -14.95
C ALA A 40 0.69 0.84 -13.75
N LEU A 41 -0.62 1.03 -13.99
CA LEU A 41 -1.61 1.14 -12.93
C LEU A 41 -1.72 -0.10 -12.03
N PRO A 42 -1.91 -1.34 -12.56
CA PRO A 42 -2.00 -2.52 -11.70
C PRO A 42 -0.70 -2.77 -10.92
N ALA A 43 0.46 -2.51 -11.52
CA ALA A 43 1.76 -2.64 -10.86
C ALA A 43 1.90 -1.66 -9.68
N TYR A 44 1.54 -0.39 -9.88
CA TYR A 44 1.56 0.61 -8.82
C TYR A 44 0.60 0.27 -7.68
N GLN A 45 -0.63 -0.17 -8.01
CA GLN A 45 -1.61 -0.58 -7.01
C GLN A 45 -1.11 -1.78 -6.19
N GLN A 46 -0.43 -2.74 -6.82
CA GLN A 46 0.16 -3.88 -6.12
C GLN A 46 1.26 -3.45 -5.15
N GLN A 47 2.14 -2.53 -5.58
CA GLN A 47 3.18 -1.98 -4.71
C GLN A 47 2.57 -1.23 -3.51
N GLN A 48 1.53 -0.43 -3.73
CA GLN A 48 0.81 0.25 -2.65
C GLN A 48 0.19 -0.74 -1.66
N ARG A 49 -0.46 -1.81 -2.15
CA ARG A 49 -1.00 -2.88 -1.28
C ARG A 49 0.10 -3.53 -0.46
N GLN A 50 1.25 -3.81 -1.06
CA GLN A 50 2.40 -4.40 -0.38
C GLN A 50 2.95 -3.46 0.71
N THR A 51 3.12 -2.18 0.42
CA THR A 51 3.56 -1.19 1.42
C THR A 51 2.58 -1.09 2.59
N ARG A 52 1.28 -1.11 2.32
CA ARG A 52 0.25 -1.07 3.37
C ARG A 52 0.19 -2.36 4.19
N ARG A 53 0.44 -3.54 3.60
CA ARG A 53 0.58 -4.79 4.37
C ARG A 53 1.63 -4.68 5.46
N ILE A 54 2.73 -3.95 5.21
CA ILE A 54 3.78 -3.74 6.22
C ILE A 54 3.23 -3.02 7.47
N ASP A 55 2.29 -2.07 7.30
CA ASP A 55 1.65 -1.39 8.44
C ASP A 55 0.83 -2.38 9.29
N GLY A 56 0.04 -3.26 8.65
CA GLY A 56 -0.70 -4.31 9.34
C GLY A 56 0.21 -5.33 10.04
N GLN A 57 1.24 -5.82 9.35
CA GLN A 57 2.24 -6.74 9.91
C GLN A 57 2.98 -6.14 11.11
N ALA A 58 3.41 -4.88 11.00
CA ALA A 58 4.09 -4.18 12.08
C ALA A 58 3.18 -4.05 13.32
N ALA A 59 1.90 -3.73 13.12
CA ALA A 59 0.94 -3.66 14.21
C ALA A 59 0.71 -5.01 14.89
N LEU A 60 0.63 -6.12 14.13
CA LEU A 60 0.51 -7.47 14.70
C LEU A 60 1.77 -7.88 15.49
N LEU A 61 2.97 -7.53 14.99
CA LEU A 61 4.21 -7.77 15.72
C LEU A 61 4.31 -6.94 17.00
N GLN A 62 3.83 -5.70 16.99
CA GLN A 62 3.74 -4.87 18.20
C GLN A 62 2.80 -5.51 19.23
N LEU A 63 1.60 -5.92 18.81
CA LEU A 63 0.65 -6.64 19.67
C LEU A 63 1.23 -7.94 20.23
N GLN A 64 2.00 -8.69 19.44
CA GLN A 64 2.70 -9.87 19.93
C GLN A 64 3.66 -9.53 21.08
N MET A 65 4.45 -8.45 20.93
CA MET A 65 5.37 -8.03 21.98
C MET A 65 4.63 -7.58 23.24
N ASP A 66 3.50 -6.90 23.09
CA ASP A 66 2.67 -6.48 24.22
C ASP A 66 2.03 -7.67 24.93
N GLN A 67 1.59 -8.70 24.19
CA GLN A 67 1.12 -9.97 24.77
C GLN A 67 2.19 -10.68 25.59
N ILE A 68 3.43 -10.70 25.08
CA ILE A 68 4.56 -11.32 25.79
C ILE A 68 4.87 -10.56 27.08
N ARG A 69 4.86 -9.21 27.04
CA ARG A 69 5.02 -8.38 28.24
C ARG A 69 3.90 -8.58 29.25
N TRP A 70 2.66 -8.71 28.78
CA TRP A 70 1.50 -8.98 29.64
C TRP A 70 1.63 -10.35 30.32
N ARG A 71 1.98 -11.38 29.54
CA ARG A 71 2.13 -12.77 30.00
C ARG A 71 3.19 -12.91 31.10
N SER A 72 4.23 -12.06 31.14
CA SER A 72 5.26 -12.12 32.19
C SER A 72 4.76 -11.77 33.60
N ALA A 73 3.58 -11.16 33.72
CA ALA A 73 3.02 -10.68 34.99
C ALA A 73 1.63 -11.26 35.33
N HIS A 74 1.05 -12.08 34.46
CA HIS A 74 -0.31 -12.62 34.62
C HIS A 74 -0.30 -14.13 34.42
N ASP A 75 -1.44 -14.82 34.54
CA ASP A 75 -1.59 -16.26 34.25
C ASP A 75 -2.19 -16.57 32.86
N GLN A 76 -2.78 -15.57 32.19
CA GLN A 76 -3.31 -15.69 30.83
C GLN A 76 -2.82 -14.55 29.92
N HIS A 77 -2.93 -14.74 28.61
CA HIS A 77 -2.80 -13.66 27.63
C HIS A 77 -3.97 -12.67 27.73
N ALA A 78 -3.78 -11.44 27.26
CA ALA A 78 -4.84 -10.44 27.26
C ALA A 78 -5.82 -10.72 26.12
N ASP A 79 -7.11 -10.64 26.40
CA ASP A 79 -8.21 -10.85 25.44
C ASP A 79 -8.69 -9.56 24.78
N ALA A 80 -8.32 -8.40 25.35
CA ALA A 80 -8.71 -7.09 24.84
C ALA A 80 -7.50 -6.17 24.56
N LEU A 81 -7.57 -5.42 23.46
CA LEU A 81 -6.55 -4.43 23.07
C LEU A 81 -6.34 -3.35 24.14
N SER A 82 -7.42 -2.90 24.78
CA SER A 82 -7.35 -1.89 25.85
C SER A 82 -6.56 -2.37 27.07
N THR A 83 -6.61 -3.68 27.36
CA THR A 83 -5.82 -4.30 28.44
C THR A 83 -4.32 -4.23 28.16
N LEU A 84 -3.95 -4.26 26.88
CA LEU A 84 -2.58 -4.05 26.40
C LEU A 84 -2.20 -2.57 26.25
N GLY A 85 -3.07 -1.63 26.64
CA GLY A 85 -2.81 -0.19 26.57
C GLY A 85 -3.09 0.45 25.20
N TRP A 86 -3.71 -0.27 24.27
CA TRP A 86 -4.09 0.28 22.97
C TRP A 86 -5.39 1.10 23.11
N THR A 87 -5.34 2.37 22.68
CA THR A 87 -6.48 3.29 22.70
C THR A 87 -7.36 3.21 21.45
N THR A 88 -6.86 2.56 20.41
CA THR A 88 -7.53 2.38 19.12
C THR A 88 -7.30 0.97 18.61
N ASP A 89 -8.25 0.48 17.81
CA ASP A 89 -8.19 -0.81 17.13
C ASP A 89 -7.60 -0.69 15.73
N ARG A 90 -6.78 0.34 15.46
CA ARG A 90 -6.22 0.61 14.13
C ARG A 90 -4.71 0.45 14.12
N SER A 91 -4.20 0.00 12.99
CA SER A 91 -2.77 0.08 12.69
C SER A 91 -2.30 1.55 12.62
N SER A 92 -0.99 1.77 12.65
CA SER A 92 -0.41 3.12 12.77
C SER A 92 -0.84 4.08 11.65
N GLN A 93 -1.01 3.58 10.43
CA GLN A 93 -1.49 4.35 9.28
C GLN A 93 -2.97 4.11 8.97
N ALA A 94 -3.70 3.42 9.86
CA ALA A 94 -5.12 3.11 9.75
C ALA A 94 -5.54 2.34 8.48
N HIS A 95 -4.61 1.58 7.87
CA HIS A 95 -4.95 0.68 6.76
C HIS A 95 -5.57 -0.64 7.24
N TYR A 96 -5.43 -0.97 8.53
CA TYR A 96 -5.92 -2.21 9.12
C TYR A 96 -6.65 -1.95 10.44
N GLN A 97 -7.67 -2.78 10.70
CA GLN A 97 -8.33 -2.94 11.99
C GLN A 97 -7.76 -4.17 12.69
N LEU A 98 -7.37 -4.00 13.94
CA LEU A 98 -6.71 -5.01 14.76
C LEU A 98 -7.73 -5.66 15.69
N ARG A 99 -7.58 -6.97 15.92
CA ARG A 99 -8.41 -7.70 16.85
C ARG A 99 -7.64 -8.86 17.47
N ILE A 100 -7.92 -9.11 18.76
CA ILE A 100 -7.54 -10.35 19.44
C ILE A 100 -8.74 -11.28 19.30
N THR A 101 -8.56 -12.42 18.65
CA THR A 101 -9.65 -13.38 18.37
C THR A 101 -9.66 -14.57 19.30
N LEU A 102 -8.49 -14.92 19.82
CA LEU A 102 -8.28 -15.94 20.84
C LEU A 102 -7.20 -15.42 21.77
N ALA A 103 -7.37 -15.62 23.06
CA ALA A 103 -6.35 -15.43 24.08
C ALA A 103 -6.70 -16.29 25.28
N ASP A 104 -5.77 -17.13 25.71
CA ASP A 104 -5.90 -17.97 26.90
C ASP A 104 -4.53 -18.13 27.58
N ALA A 105 -4.34 -19.16 28.41
CA ALA A 105 -3.06 -19.42 29.05
C ALA A 105 -2.01 -19.99 28.09
N ASP A 106 -2.45 -20.70 27.04
CA ASP A 106 -1.61 -21.51 26.16
C ASP A 106 -1.25 -20.77 24.86
N GLY A 107 -1.97 -19.69 24.53
CA GLY A 107 -1.67 -18.92 23.34
C GLY A 107 -2.64 -17.78 23.03
N PHE A 108 -2.47 -17.22 21.83
CA PHE A 108 -3.31 -16.15 21.31
C PHE A 108 -3.31 -16.10 19.78
N THR A 109 -4.36 -15.49 19.22
CA THR A 109 -4.50 -15.22 17.78
C THR A 109 -4.86 -13.76 17.56
N LEU A 110 -4.00 -13.07 16.82
CA LEU A 110 -4.15 -11.67 16.44
C LEU A 110 -4.54 -11.59 14.96
N GLU A 111 -5.49 -10.72 14.63
CA GLU A 111 -5.92 -10.46 13.25
C GLU A 111 -5.80 -8.98 12.89
N ALA A 112 -5.35 -8.71 11.67
CA ALA A 112 -5.40 -7.40 11.03
C ALA A 112 -6.29 -7.49 9.78
N THR A 113 -7.46 -6.87 9.87
CA THR A 113 -8.46 -6.80 8.78
C THR A 113 -8.27 -5.52 7.97
N PRO A 114 -8.10 -5.58 6.64
CA PRO A 114 -7.82 -4.40 5.84
C PRO A 114 -9.02 -3.45 5.76
N LEU A 115 -8.72 -2.15 5.64
CA LEU A 115 -9.69 -1.06 5.58
C LEU A 115 -9.50 -0.21 4.33
N GLY A 116 -10.53 0.56 3.98
CA GLY A 116 -10.48 1.52 2.89
C GLY A 116 -9.96 0.89 1.59
N ALA A 117 -9.00 1.53 0.94
CA ALA A 117 -8.42 1.04 -0.31
C ALA A 117 -7.61 -0.27 -0.15
N GLN A 118 -7.22 -0.66 1.07
CA GLN A 118 -6.57 -1.95 1.31
C GLN A 118 -7.55 -3.12 1.26
N SER A 119 -8.86 -2.89 1.39
CA SER A 119 -9.88 -3.94 1.31
C SER A 119 -9.90 -4.69 -0.04
N ALA A 120 -9.34 -4.09 -1.09
CA ALA A 120 -9.14 -4.74 -2.38
C ALA A 120 -8.06 -5.86 -2.35
N ASP A 121 -7.27 -5.97 -1.28
CA ASP A 121 -6.26 -7.01 -1.07
C ASP A 121 -6.89 -8.31 -0.52
N VAL A 122 -7.93 -8.81 -1.20
CA VAL A 122 -8.80 -9.89 -0.71
C VAL A 122 -8.03 -11.17 -0.39
N GLN A 123 -7.01 -11.49 -1.18
CA GLN A 123 -6.17 -12.68 -0.98
C GLN A 123 -5.43 -12.66 0.37
N CYS A 124 -5.08 -11.47 0.88
CA CYS A 124 -4.34 -11.29 2.12
C CYS A 124 -5.22 -10.90 3.32
N ALA A 125 -6.54 -10.95 3.17
CA ALA A 125 -7.49 -10.43 4.15
C ALA A 125 -8.17 -11.55 4.97
N PRO A 126 -8.03 -11.58 6.31
CA PRO A 126 -7.13 -10.79 7.16
C PRO A 126 -5.71 -11.37 7.19
N LEU A 127 -4.75 -10.57 7.65
CA LEU A 127 -3.45 -11.06 8.10
C LEU A 127 -3.61 -11.59 9.52
N ARG A 128 -3.01 -12.74 9.85
CA ARG A 128 -3.09 -13.37 11.18
C ARG A 128 -1.73 -13.78 11.72
N LEU A 129 -1.54 -13.53 13.01
CA LEU A 129 -0.41 -14.02 13.79
C LEU A 129 -0.97 -14.85 14.94
N THR A 130 -0.68 -16.14 14.94
CA THR A 130 -1.03 -17.06 16.03
C THR A 130 0.22 -17.45 16.78
N TRP A 131 0.13 -17.48 18.10
CA TRP A 131 1.17 -17.95 19.00
C TRP A 131 0.61 -19.05 19.89
N GLN A 132 1.34 -20.16 20.01
CA GLN A 132 1.01 -21.27 20.90
C GLN A 132 2.25 -21.72 21.66
N GLU A 133 2.12 -22.04 22.94
CA GLU A 133 3.19 -22.63 23.74
C GLU A 133 3.55 -24.06 23.25
N PRO A 134 4.82 -24.51 23.34
CA PRO A 134 5.95 -23.86 24.01
C PRO A 134 6.75 -22.84 23.16
N ALA A 135 6.34 -22.50 21.92
CA ALA A 135 6.75 -21.31 21.12
C ALA A 135 6.55 -21.50 19.60
N ASN A 136 5.35 -21.88 19.18
CA ASN A 136 5.01 -21.99 17.76
C ASN A 136 4.34 -20.70 17.29
N ALA A 137 5.07 -19.90 16.51
CA ALA A 137 4.49 -18.79 15.76
C ALA A 137 4.00 -19.28 14.39
N LEU A 138 2.74 -19.00 14.09
CA LEU A 138 2.12 -19.26 12.80
C LEU A 138 1.65 -17.95 12.18
N LEU A 139 2.21 -17.65 11.02
CA LEU A 139 1.80 -16.53 10.17
C LEU A 139 0.88 -17.06 9.08
N SER A 140 -0.31 -16.48 8.98
CA SER A 140 -1.29 -16.89 7.97
C SER A 140 -2.07 -15.70 7.44
N ALA A 141 -2.72 -15.88 6.29
CA ALA A 141 -3.43 -14.80 5.64
C ALA A 141 -4.62 -15.33 4.83
N GLY A 142 -5.61 -14.46 4.65
CA GLY A 142 -6.73 -14.77 3.75
C GLY A 142 -7.54 -15.97 4.24
N PRO A 143 -7.95 -16.88 3.33
CA PRO A 143 -8.66 -18.11 3.69
C PRO A 143 -7.75 -19.16 4.34
N HIS A 144 -6.43 -19.01 4.25
CA HIS A 144 -5.48 -19.98 4.77
C HIS A 144 -5.26 -19.73 6.26
N LEU A 145 -5.69 -20.66 7.11
CA LEU A 145 -5.53 -20.56 8.57
C LEU A 145 -4.16 -21.06 9.03
N SER A 146 -3.61 -22.06 8.33
CA SER A 146 -2.40 -22.79 8.71
C SER A 146 -1.13 -22.40 7.93
N GLY A 147 -1.14 -21.25 7.24
CA GLY A 147 0.03 -20.75 6.52
C GLY A 147 -0.29 -19.61 5.57
N ASP A 148 0.70 -19.27 4.74
CA ASP A 148 0.67 -18.11 3.83
C ASP A 148 1.21 -18.48 2.44
N PRO A 149 0.46 -19.28 1.64
CA PRO A 149 0.89 -19.67 0.29
C PRO A 149 0.96 -18.47 -0.67
N ASP A 150 0.10 -17.46 -0.45
CA ASP A 150 0.03 -16.22 -1.24
C ASP A 150 1.16 -15.23 -0.89
N ARG A 151 2.02 -15.56 0.07
CA ARG A 151 3.19 -14.78 0.50
C ARG A 151 2.83 -13.36 0.98
N CYS A 152 1.66 -13.21 1.60
CA CYS A 152 1.18 -11.96 2.16
C CYS A 152 2.06 -11.40 3.28
N TRP A 153 2.77 -12.27 4.01
CA TRP A 153 3.72 -11.93 5.08
C TRP A 153 5.16 -11.71 4.58
N LYS A 154 5.45 -12.12 3.35
CA LYS A 154 6.80 -12.00 2.77
C LYS A 154 6.94 -10.64 2.04
N LYS A 155 8.14 -10.05 2.12
CA LYS A 155 8.53 -8.92 1.26
C LYS A 155 8.87 -9.39 -0.14
#